data_AF-A0A2C9LJ38-F1
#
_entry.id   AF-A0A2C9LJ38-F1
#
_cell.length_a   1.000
_cell.length_b   1.000
_cell.length_c   1.000
_cell.angle_alpha   90.00
_cell.angle_beta   90.00
_cell.angle_gamma   90.00
#
_symmetry.space_group_name_H-M   'P 1'
#
loop_
_entity.id
_entity.type
_entity.pdbx_description
1 polymer ?
#
loop_
_entity_poly.entity_id
_entity_poly.type
_entity_poly.pdbx_seq_one_letter_code
_entity_poly.pdbx_strand_id
1 'polypeptide(L)'
;MKVDRSKLKKSSSEVPADCKVLIDKLKSLSTDDLCKELKDIKTWTYGKCELYHWADILDIFDAILEKSCTKENDKKWTLYCDLPGNDQLKQLLLEILRFTALLIEHSFSRHLYNSMDHLTTLLTSCDMSTVLYVLNLLYVFSKRSNFISRMNPEKKQGLVLRLIHLAE
;
A
#
# COMPACT_ATOMS: atom_id res chain seq x y z
N MET A 1 -2.48 4.20 0.15
CA MET A 1 -3.45 3.18 0.51
C MET A 1 -4.69 3.85 1.04
N LYS A 2 -5.81 3.93 0.36
CA LYS A 2 -7.02 4.55 0.86
C LYS A 2 -7.90 3.47 1.44
N VAL A 3 -8.59 3.79 2.52
CA VAL A 3 -9.70 2.99 3.02
C VAL A 3 -11.00 3.66 2.61
N ASP A 4 -11.88 2.93 1.95
CA ASP A 4 -13.19 3.46 1.55
C ASP A 4 -14.11 3.56 2.78
N ARG A 5 -14.14 4.75 3.39
CA ARG A 5 -14.97 5.07 4.56
C ARG A 5 -16.48 5.11 4.23
N SER A 6 -16.86 5.21 2.95
CA SER A 6 -18.27 5.27 2.52
C SER A 6 -18.94 3.89 2.50
N LYS A 7 -18.15 2.81 2.41
CA LYS A 7 -18.64 1.44 2.29
C LYS A 7 -19.01 0.76 3.61
N LEU A 8 -18.98 1.46 4.76
CA LEU A 8 -19.33 0.86 6.06
C LEU A 8 -20.08 1.79 7.02
N LYS A 9 -21.13 1.20 7.64
CA LYS A 9 -21.64 1.57 8.96
C LYS A 9 -20.48 1.52 9.97
N LYS A 10 -20.36 2.52 10.86
CA LYS A 10 -19.36 2.65 11.95
C LYS A 10 -18.75 1.30 12.38
N SER A 11 -17.42 1.19 12.38
CA SER A 11 -16.69 0.00 12.87
C SER A 11 -17.30 -0.50 14.17
N SER A 12 -17.56 -1.81 14.23
CA SER A 12 -18.19 -2.46 15.38
C SER A 12 -17.19 -2.82 16.48
N SER A 13 -15.89 -2.53 16.31
CA SER A 13 -14.83 -2.97 17.21
C SER A 13 -13.92 -1.83 17.66
N GLU A 14 -13.53 -1.85 18.93
CA GLU A 14 -12.53 -0.92 19.47
C GLU A 14 -11.14 -1.22 18.90
N VAL A 15 -10.32 -0.17 18.74
CA VAL A 15 -8.93 -0.31 18.29
C VAL A 15 -8.12 -0.97 19.41
N PRO A 16 -7.38 -2.07 19.15
CA PRO A 16 -6.47 -2.63 20.14
C PRO A 16 -5.44 -1.60 20.61
N ALA A 17 -5.14 -1.55 21.91
CA ALA A 17 -4.29 -0.52 22.50
C ALA A 17 -2.92 -0.40 21.81
N ASP A 18 -2.25 -1.52 21.56
CA ASP A 18 -0.93 -1.51 20.91
C ASP A 18 -1.01 -1.03 19.45
N CYS A 19 -2.09 -1.38 18.74
CA CYS A 19 -2.34 -0.85 17.39
C CYS A 19 -2.56 0.66 17.44
N LYS A 20 -3.34 1.15 18.40
CA LYS A 20 -3.60 2.59 18.58
C LYS A 20 -2.30 3.35 18.84
N VAL A 21 -1.45 2.86 19.76
CA VAL A 21 -0.15 3.47 20.06
C VAL A 21 0.72 3.55 18.81
N LEU A 22 0.79 2.47 18.03
CA LEU A 22 1.57 2.47 16.79
C LEU A 22 0.98 3.42 15.74
N ILE A 23 -0.35 3.42 15.54
CA ILE A 23 -1.02 4.33 14.59
C ILE A 23 -0.75 5.78 14.97
N ASP A 24 -0.94 6.15 16.24
CA ASP A 24 -0.72 7.51 16.73
C ASP A 24 0.74 7.93 16.59
N LYS A 25 1.69 7.01 16.87
CA LYS A 25 3.12 7.24 16.62
C LYS A 25 3.37 7.55 15.15
N LEU A 26 2.99 6.66 14.23
CA LEU A 26 3.25 6.82 12.80
C LEU A 26 2.63 8.10 12.22
N LYS A 27 1.44 8.49 12.68
CA LYS A 27 0.77 9.73 12.26
C LYS A 27 1.50 11.01 12.68
N SER A 28 2.28 10.96 13.76
CA SER A 28 3.00 12.12 14.29
C SER A 28 4.38 12.34 13.66
N LEU A 29 4.88 11.37 12.89
CA LEU A 29 6.23 11.42 12.33
C LEU A 29 6.34 12.30 11.09
N SER A 30 7.51 12.89 10.91
CA SER A 30 7.93 13.47 9.64
C SER A 30 8.08 12.38 8.56
N THR A 31 8.15 12.76 7.29
CA THR A 31 8.40 11.81 6.18
C THR A 31 9.68 11.00 6.37
N ASP A 32 10.75 11.64 6.84
CA ASP A 32 12.05 11.00 7.05
C ASP A 32 12.02 10.02 8.24
N ASP A 33 11.37 10.42 9.33
CA ASP A 33 11.27 9.57 10.52
C ASP A 33 10.25 8.45 10.33
N LEU A 34 9.20 8.67 9.53
CA LEU A 34 8.27 7.64 9.11
C LEU A 34 9.00 6.53 8.35
N CYS A 35 9.90 6.87 7.43
CA CYS A 35 10.68 5.89 6.68
C CYS A 35 11.52 5.01 7.63
N LYS A 36 12.24 5.64 8.57
CA LYS A 36 13.06 4.93 9.57
C LYS A 36 12.20 4.02 10.45
N GLU A 37 11.10 4.54 10.98
CA GLU A 37 10.21 3.81 11.87
C GLU A 37 9.61 2.60 11.16
N LEU A 38 9.11 2.77 9.93
CA LEU A 38 8.56 1.66 9.16
C LEU A 38 9.62 0.59 8.93
N LYS A 39 10.85 0.96 8.56
CA LYS A 39 11.99 0.06 8.33
C LYS A 39 12.32 -0.84 9.53
N ASP A 40 12.18 -0.31 10.74
CA ASP A 40 12.46 -1.06 11.98
C ASP A 40 11.37 -2.08 12.32
N ILE A 41 10.14 -1.89 11.83
CA ILE A 41 9.02 -2.83 12.01
C ILE A 41 9.16 -3.99 11.02
N LYS A 42 9.91 -5.03 11.41
CA LYS A 42 10.16 -6.23 10.57
C LYS A 42 9.15 -7.35 10.78
N THR A 43 8.53 -7.42 11.95
CA THR A 43 7.58 -8.47 12.32
C THR A 43 6.32 -7.86 12.92
N TRP A 44 5.19 -8.55 12.73
CA TRP A 44 3.93 -8.13 13.32
C TRP A 44 3.78 -8.73 14.71
N THR A 45 3.95 -7.88 15.73
CA THR A 45 3.80 -8.25 17.15
C THR A 45 2.48 -7.80 17.75
N TYR A 46 1.71 -7.04 16.99
CA TYR A 46 0.38 -6.58 17.36
C TYR A 46 -0.62 -7.69 17.08
N GLY A 47 -1.70 -7.83 17.85
CA GLY A 47 -2.72 -8.83 17.55
C GLY A 47 -3.32 -8.67 16.15
N LYS A 48 -4.25 -9.56 15.79
CA LYS A 48 -5.06 -9.39 14.57
C LYS A 48 -5.87 -8.08 14.67
N CYS A 49 -5.85 -7.24 13.63
CA CYS A 49 -6.46 -5.91 13.67
C CYS A 49 -7.48 -5.67 12.55
N GLU A 50 -8.39 -4.71 12.73
CA GLU A 50 -9.31 -4.30 11.65
C GLU A 50 -8.62 -3.29 10.73
N LEU A 51 -8.64 -3.51 9.41
CA LEU A 51 -8.00 -2.58 8.47
C LEU A 51 -8.55 -1.15 8.57
N TYR A 52 -9.83 -1.00 8.95
CA TYR A 52 -10.47 0.30 9.13
C TYR A 52 -9.78 1.18 10.18
N HIS A 53 -9.26 0.59 11.26
CA HIS A 53 -8.56 1.34 12.32
C HIS A 53 -7.31 2.07 11.79
N TRP A 54 -6.75 1.58 10.69
CA TRP A 54 -5.56 2.13 10.05
C TRP A 54 -5.90 3.17 8.96
N ALA A 55 -7.17 3.53 8.76
CA ALA A 55 -7.60 4.38 7.64
C ALA A 55 -6.81 5.69 7.53
N ASP A 56 -6.58 6.40 8.65
CA ASP A 56 -5.86 7.69 8.63
C ASP A 56 -4.41 7.55 8.16
N ILE A 57 -3.68 6.55 8.66
CA ILE A 57 -2.28 6.34 8.25
C ILE A 57 -2.20 5.77 6.84
N LEU A 58 -3.17 4.95 6.45
CA LEU A 58 -3.30 4.48 5.09
C LEU A 58 -3.52 5.68 4.15
N ASP A 59 -4.38 6.64 4.47
CA ASP A 59 -4.61 7.85 3.65
C ASP A 59 -3.30 8.65 3.43
N ILE A 60 -2.44 8.74 4.45
CA ILE A 60 -1.08 9.32 4.30
C ILE A 60 -0.24 8.51 3.31
N PHE A 61 -0.24 7.17 3.43
CA PHE A 61 0.43 6.31 2.46
C PHE A 61 -0.15 6.49 1.06
N ASP A 62 -1.44 6.81 0.93
CA ASP A 62 -2.09 7.03 -0.37
C ASP A 62 -1.54 8.21 -1.11
N ALA A 63 -1.42 9.35 -0.44
CA ALA A 63 -0.82 10.53 -1.01
C ALA A 63 0.63 10.27 -1.50
N ILE A 64 1.39 9.43 -0.78
CA ILE A 64 2.77 9.07 -1.16
C ILE A 64 2.77 8.14 -2.39
N LEU A 65 1.88 7.15 -2.43
CA LEU A 65 1.71 6.29 -3.60
C LEU A 65 1.26 7.11 -4.83
N GLU A 66 0.28 7.98 -4.66
CA GLU A 66 -0.23 8.87 -5.70
C GLU A 66 0.91 9.73 -6.27
N LYS A 67 1.66 10.43 -5.41
CA LYS A 67 2.83 11.21 -5.81
C LYS A 67 3.83 10.36 -6.59
N SER A 68 4.11 9.14 -6.11
CA SER A 68 5.04 8.22 -6.77
C SER A 68 4.58 7.79 -8.16
N CYS A 69 3.26 7.66 -8.37
CA CYS A 69 2.65 7.24 -9.63
C CYS A 69 2.55 8.38 -10.67
N THR A 70 2.75 9.64 -10.28
CA THR A 70 2.67 10.77 -11.23
C THR A 70 3.74 10.65 -12.31
N LYS A 71 3.47 11.15 -13.51
CA LYS A 71 4.44 11.22 -14.61
C LYS A 71 5.14 12.58 -14.59
N GLU A 72 6.41 12.62 -14.98
CA GLU A 72 7.19 13.87 -15.09
C GLU A 72 6.55 14.85 -16.10
N ASN A 73 6.07 14.32 -17.22
CA ASN A 73 5.27 15.04 -18.21
C ASN A 73 4.49 14.05 -19.10
N ASP A 74 3.51 14.53 -19.86
CA ASP A 74 2.66 13.69 -20.74
C ASP A 74 3.43 12.91 -21.82
N LYS A 75 4.68 13.30 -22.12
CA LYS A 75 5.53 12.69 -23.15
C LYS A 75 6.47 11.61 -22.60
N LYS A 76 6.62 11.51 -21.27
CA LYS A 76 7.54 10.55 -20.62
C LYS A 76 6.75 9.52 -19.82
N TRP A 77 7.19 8.26 -19.92
CA TRP A 77 6.55 7.12 -19.27
C TRP A 77 7.14 6.80 -17.88
N THR A 78 8.18 7.53 -17.47
CA THR A 78 8.85 7.34 -16.19
C THR A 78 7.97 7.84 -15.05
N LEU A 79 7.79 7.00 -14.04
CA LEU A 79 7.10 7.37 -12.81
C LEU A 79 7.94 8.34 -12.00
N TYR A 80 7.31 9.22 -11.23
CA TYR A 80 8.01 10.24 -10.45
C TYR A 80 8.99 9.61 -9.45
N CYS A 81 8.65 8.48 -8.82
CA CYS A 81 9.56 7.76 -7.93
C CYS A 81 10.82 7.21 -8.62
N ASP A 82 10.80 7.09 -9.95
CA ASP A 82 11.91 6.56 -10.74
C ASP A 82 12.85 7.65 -11.27
N LEU A 83 12.49 8.93 -11.09
CA LEU A 83 13.34 10.03 -11.53
C LEU A 83 14.62 10.15 -10.67
N PRO A 84 15.75 10.56 -11.28
CA PRO A 84 16.97 10.83 -10.53
C PRO A 84 16.74 11.88 -9.42
N GLY A 85 17.29 11.64 -8.23
CA GLY A 85 17.16 12.53 -7.07
C GLY A 85 15.94 12.26 -6.18
N ASN A 86 15.06 11.33 -6.55
CA ASN A 86 13.91 10.92 -5.74
C ASN A 86 14.18 9.68 -4.85
N ASP A 87 15.44 9.41 -4.51
CA ASP A 87 15.85 8.23 -3.74
C ASP A 87 15.16 8.13 -2.38
N GLN A 88 15.00 9.25 -1.67
CA GLN A 88 14.30 9.29 -0.38
C GLN A 88 12.81 8.92 -0.52
N LEU A 89 12.14 9.44 -1.56
CA LEU A 89 10.74 9.10 -1.85
C LEU A 89 10.62 7.62 -2.18
N LYS A 90 11.53 7.08 -3.01
CA LYS A 90 11.55 5.67 -3.38
C LYS A 90 11.75 4.78 -2.15
N GLN A 91 12.70 5.11 -1.28
CA GLN A 91 12.92 4.36 -0.04
C GLN A 91 11.66 4.32 0.83
N LEU A 92 11.01 5.47 1.04
CA LEU A 92 9.76 5.52 1.80
C LEU A 92 8.64 4.71 1.13
N LEU A 93 8.52 4.78 -0.19
CA LEU A 93 7.53 4.00 -0.95
C LEU A 93 7.72 2.49 -0.72
N LEU A 94 8.96 2.00 -0.78
CA LEU A 94 9.26 0.59 -0.52
C LEU A 94 8.88 0.19 0.92
N GLU A 95 9.24 1.00 1.92
CA GLU A 95 8.87 0.71 3.31
C GLU A 95 7.35 0.74 3.55
N ILE A 96 6.63 1.65 2.88
CA ILE A 96 5.16 1.68 2.90
C ILE A 96 4.56 0.43 2.28
N LEU A 97 5.06 -0.01 1.12
CA LEU A 97 4.56 -1.23 0.45
C LEU A 97 4.81 -2.46 1.32
N ARG A 98 6.00 -2.56 1.94
CA ARG A 98 6.37 -3.65 2.85
C ARG A 98 5.50 -3.67 4.10
N PHE A 99 5.36 -2.53 4.77
CA PHE A 99 4.51 -2.41 5.94
C PHE A 99 3.05 -2.71 5.60
N THR A 100 2.56 -2.24 4.46
CA THR A 100 1.19 -2.54 4.01
C THR A 100 1.01 -4.05 3.81
N ALA A 101 1.99 -4.75 3.22
CA ALA A 101 1.91 -6.21 3.09
C ALA A 101 1.80 -6.90 4.46
N LEU A 102 2.62 -6.47 5.43
CA LEU A 102 2.58 -6.96 6.81
C LEU A 102 1.21 -6.69 7.48
N LEU A 103 0.71 -5.47 7.38
CA LEU A 103 -0.61 -5.09 7.90
C LEU A 103 -1.74 -5.91 7.25
N ILE A 104 -1.71 -6.08 5.93
CA ILE A 104 -2.71 -6.86 5.20
C ILE A 104 -2.64 -8.33 5.61
N GLU A 105 -1.47 -8.88 5.89
CA GLU A 105 -1.33 -10.26 6.36
C GLU A 105 -2.07 -10.50 7.69
N HIS A 106 -1.98 -9.54 8.61
CA HIS A 106 -2.48 -9.65 9.97
C HIS A 106 -3.81 -8.91 10.23
N SER A 107 -4.47 -8.41 9.19
CA SER A 107 -5.75 -7.70 9.32
C SER A 107 -6.99 -8.52 8.93
N PHE A 108 -8.17 -7.94 9.14
CA PHE A 108 -9.44 -8.34 8.53
C PHE A 108 -10.15 -7.11 7.95
N SER A 109 -11.36 -7.29 7.38
CA SER A 109 -12.08 -6.24 6.64
C SER A 109 -11.27 -5.68 5.45
N ARG A 110 -10.43 -6.52 4.82
CA ARG A 110 -9.54 -6.15 3.71
C ARG A 110 -10.24 -5.64 2.44
N HIS A 111 -11.55 -5.84 2.32
CA HIS A 111 -12.36 -5.32 1.22
C HIS A 111 -12.45 -3.79 1.19
N LEU A 112 -12.06 -3.14 2.28
CA LEU A 112 -12.06 -1.68 2.40
C LEU A 112 -10.86 -1.01 1.73
N TYR A 113 -9.83 -1.78 1.37
CA TYR A 113 -8.66 -1.25 0.67
C TYR A 113 -9.06 -0.71 -0.72
N ASN A 114 -8.61 0.49 -1.06
CA ASN A 114 -9.05 1.22 -2.24
C ASN A 114 -7.91 1.89 -3.04
N SER A 115 -6.69 1.35 -2.97
CA SER A 115 -5.51 1.85 -3.73
C SER A 115 -4.94 0.85 -4.71
N MET A 116 -5.78 -0.05 -5.23
CA MET A 116 -5.32 -1.04 -6.19
C MET A 116 -4.87 -0.39 -7.52
N ASP A 117 -5.41 0.77 -7.87
CA ASP A 117 -5.00 1.50 -9.07
C ASP A 117 -3.53 1.96 -8.97
N HIS A 118 -3.12 2.54 -7.84
CA HIS A 118 -1.71 2.90 -7.59
C HIS A 118 -0.78 1.69 -7.65
N LEU A 119 -1.17 0.56 -7.06
CA LEU A 119 -0.38 -0.68 -7.16
C LEU A 119 -0.22 -1.12 -8.61
N THR A 120 -1.30 -1.08 -9.39
CA THR A 120 -1.28 -1.46 -10.81
C THR A 120 -0.37 -0.53 -11.62
N THR A 121 -0.37 0.78 -11.33
CA THR A 121 0.56 1.74 -11.95
C THR A 121 2.00 1.50 -11.53
N LEU A 122 2.28 1.20 -10.26
CA LEU A 122 3.64 0.94 -9.79
C LEU A 122 4.27 -0.33 -10.41
N LEU A 123 3.48 -1.27 -10.93
CA LEU A 123 3.97 -2.36 -11.78
C LEU A 123 4.56 -1.89 -13.13
N THR A 124 4.45 -0.60 -13.46
CA THR A 124 5.11 0.03 -14.61
C THR A 124 6.42 0.74 -14.26
N SER A 125 6.85 0.68 -13.00
CA SER A 125 8.14 1.23 -12.57
C SER A 125 9.29 0.57 -13.33
N CYS A 126 10.35 1.34 -13.61
CA CYS A 126 11.60 0.80 -14.16
C CYS A 126 12.53 0.25 -13.05
N ASP A 127 12.15 0.39 -11.79
CA ASP A 127 12.87 -0.16 -10.63
C ASP A 127 12.27 -1.52 -10.22
N MET A 128 13.06 -2.58 -10.35
CA MET A 128 12.59 -3.94 -10.03
C MET A 128 12.30 -4.15 -8.54
N SER A 129 12.87 -3.34 -7.64
CA SER A 129 12.54 -3.40 -6.21
C SER A 129 11.12 -2.91 -5.97
N THR A 130 10.72 -1.81 -6.63
CA THR A 130 9.34 -1.30 -6.59
C THR A 130 8.37 -2.38 -7.08
N VAL A 131 8.65 -2.97 -8.24
CA VAL A 131 7.81 -4.04 -8.81
C VAL A 131 7.70 -5.22 -7.86
N LEU A 132 8.82 -5.69 -7.28
CA LEU A 132 8.84 -6.82 -6.36
C LEU A 132 7.99 -6.58 -5.10
N TYR A 133 8.07 -5.37 -4.52
CA TYR A 133 7.31 -5.04 -3.30
C TYR A 133 5.80 -4.96 -3.59
N VAL A 134 5.42 -4.44 -4.76
CA VAL A 134 4.02 -4.48 -5.22
C VAL A 134 3.55 -5.92 -5.43
N LEU A 135 4.33 -6.75 -6.11
CA LEU A 135 4.01 -8.17 -6.33
C LEU A 135 3.84 -8.92 -5.00
N ASN A 136 4.70 -8.67 -4.02
CA ASN A 136 4.55 -9.26 -2.68
C ASN A 136 3.23 -8.85 -2.02
N LEU A 137 2.86 -7.56 -2.09
CA LEU A 137 1.59 -7.10 -1.54
C LEU A 137 0.38 -7.75 -2.26
N LEU A 138 0.42 -7.85 -3.58
CA LEU A 138 -0.61 -8.55 -4.38
C LEU A 138 -0.71 -10.04 -4.02
N TYR A 139 0.42 -10.69 -3.79
CA TYR A 139 0.49 -12.07 -3.32
C TYR A 139 -0.16 -12.21 -1.94
N VAL A 140 0.15 -11.33 -0.99
CA VAL A 140 -0.47 -11.35 0.35
C VAL A 140 -1.97 -11.14 0.25
N PHE A 141 -2.45 -10.20 -0.58
CA PHE A 141 -3.89 -10.04 -0.85
C PHE A 141 -4.51 -11.32 -1.38
N SER A 142 -3.89 -11.98 -2.36
CA SER A 142 -4.37 -13.23 -2.95
C SER A 142 -4.43 -14.38 -1.94
N LYS A 143 -3.41 -14.48 -1.07
CA LYS A 143 -3.31 -15.54 -0.06
C LYS A 143 -4.27 -15.34 1.12
N ARG A 144 -4.52 -14.10 1.51
CA ARG A 144 -5.23 -13.76 2.75
C ARG A 144 -6.65 -13.23 2.51
N SER A 145 -7.04 -12.96 1.26
CA SER A 145 -8.32 -12.34 0.94
C SER A 145 -8.84 -12.77 -0.42
N ASN A 146 -10.16 -12.78 -0.56
CA ASN A 146 -10.84 -12.83 -1.87
C ASN A 146 -10.96 -11.43 -2.49
N PHE A 147 -10.09 -10.49 -2.11
CA PHE A 147 -10.16 -9.09 -2.55
C PHE A 147 -10.00 -8.98 -4.07
N ILE A 148 -8.92 -9.56 -4.60
CA ILE A 148 -8.61 -9.50 -6.04
C ILE A 148 -9.67 -10.23 -6.86
N SER A 149 -10.22 -11.35 -6.36
CA SER A 149 -11.26 -12.10 -7.07
C SER A 149 -12.60 -11.36 -7.13
N ARG A 150 -12.89 -10.48 -6.15
CA ARG A 150 -14.12 -9.66 -6.06
C ARG A 150 -13.96 -8.23 -6.58
N MET A 151 -12.78 -7.87 -7.07
CA MET A 151 -12.53 -6.57 -7.68
C MET A 151 -13.38 -6.38 -8.94
N ASN A 152 -13.62 -5.11 -9.31
CA ASN A 152 -14.26 -4.76 -10.58
C ASN A 152 -13.59 -5.54 -11.75
N PRO A 153 -14.36 -6.17 -12.66
CA PRO A 153 -13.81 -7.02 -13.73
C PRO A 153 -12.80 -6.32 -14.63
N GLU A 154 -13.02 -5.05 -14.99
CA GLU A 154 -12.12 -4.29 -15.86
C GLU A 154 -10.78 -4.03 -15.17
N LYS A 155 -10.81 -3.59 -13.91
CA LYS A 155 -9.60 -3.39 -13.10
C LYS A 155 -8.84 -4.69 -12.88
N LYS A 156 -9.56 -5.78 -12.63
CA LYS A 156 -8.97 -7.12 -12.50
C LYS A 156 -8.30 -7.57 -13.79
N GLN A 157 -8.96 -7.38 -14.94
CA GLN A 157 -8.38 -7.73 -16.24
C GLN A 157 -7.12 -6.91 -16.52
N GLY A 158 -7.13 -5.60 -16.25
CA GLY A 158 -5.96 -4.73 -16.39
C GLY A 158 -4.78 -5.18 -15.52
N LEU A 159 -5.05 -5.53 -14.26
CA LEU A 159 -4.03 -6.09 -13.36
C LEU A 159 -3.47 -7.42 -13.89
N VAL A 160 -4.33 -8.36 -14.29
CA VAL A 160 -3.90 -9.67 -14.81
C VAL A 160 -3.05 -9.52 -16.06
N LEU A 161 -3.46 -8.69 -17.01
CA LEU A 161 -2.66 -8.41 -18.22
C LEU A 161 -1.29 -7.86 -17.86
N ARG A 162 -1.21 -6.94 -16.88
CA ARG A 162 0.07 -6.40 -16.43
C ARG A 162 0.97 -7.47 -15.80
N LEU A 163 0.40 -8.37 -15.03
CA LEU A 163 1.15 -9.49 -14.43
C LEU A 163 1.65 -10.48 -15.48
N ILE A 164 0.86 -10.77 -16.52
CA ILE A 164 1.28 -11.62 -17.64
C ILE A 164 2.48 -11.01 -18.36
N HIS A 165 2.41 -9.71 -18.70
CA HIS A 165 3.53 -9.02 -19.37
C HIS A 165 4.82 -8.92 -18.52
N LEU A 166 4.73 -9.12 -17.20
CA LEU A 166 5.92 -9.16 -16.33
C LEU A 166 6.54 -10.57 -16.25
N ALA A 167 5.76 -11.61 -16.60
CA ALA A 167 6.19 -13.00 -16.55
C ALA A 167 6.78 -13.49 -17.90
N GLU A 168 6.45 -12.80 -18.99
CA GLU A 168 7.02 -12.98 -20.33
C GLU A 168 8.33 -12.21 -20.51
#